data_AF-A0A960BBS1-F1
#
_entry.id   AF-A0A960BBS1-F1
#
_cell.length_a   1.000
_cell.length_b   1.000
_cell.length_c   1.000
_cell.angle_alpha   90.00
_cell.angle_beta   90.00
_cell.angle_gamma   90.00
#
_symmetry.space_group_name_H-M   'P 1'
#
loop_
_entity.id
_entity.type
_entity.pdbx_description
1 polymer ?
#
loop_
_entity_poly.entity_id
_entity_poly.type
_entity_poly.pdbx_seq_one_letter_code
_entity_poly.pdbx_strand_id
1 'polypeptide(L)'
;QRTLAACGTSTAFDAATAKAVEAWHRRNGTTGATVELGEIMWFPRLPIRLTVPGRTDVGAEVAATDRPFDVASGRVRVEVKLTRDQAALVPPGSPVGLDSVSGVSGAPTPVSDGTDAMLLPLLSPDGGAGLCARAAPCVALLDGASSRALDVSVEVIPNRSGVGVPAKAIQTSADGVPYVTAADGRRITIIQVQTAGGMVLVDGLPAGTSVLLPTDG
;
A
#
# COMPACT_ATOMS: atom_id res chain seq x y z
N GLN A 1 -19.58 24.52 -20.42
CA GLN A 1 -19.86 24.51 -18.97
C GLN A 1 -20.80 25.69 -18.70
N ARG A 2 -22.11 25.44 -18.59
CA ARG A 2 -23.07 26.50 -18.20
C ARG A 2 -23.01 26.60 -16.69
N THR A 3 -22.26 27.56 -16.18
CA THR A 3 -22.33 27.99 -14.78
C THR A 3 -23.75 28.47 -14.53
N LEU A 4 -24.47 27.86 -13.58
CA LEU A 4 -25.71 28.42 -13.07
C LEU A 4 -25.35 29.79 -12.46
N ALA A 5 -25.65 30.85 -13.21
CA ALA A 5 -25.46 32.20 -12.75
C ALA A 5 -26.39 32.45 -11.56
N ALA A 6 -25.80 32.83 -10.42
CA ALA A 6 -26.43 33.44 -9.26
C ALA A 6 -27.70 32.74 -8.74
N CYS A 7 -27.51 31.77 -7.84
CA CYS A 7 -28.49 31.64 -6.76
C CYS A 7 -28.41 32.94 -5.95
N GLY A 8 -29.37 33.84 -6.13
CA GLY A 8 -29.64 34.86 -5.11
C GLY A 8 -29.90 34.13 -3.79
N THR A 9 -29.46 34.70 -2.66
CA THR A 9 -29.74 34.16 -1.33
C THR A 9 -31.24 34.26 -1.03
N SER A 10 -32.03 33.33 -1.56
CA SER A 10 -33.46 33.18 -1.32
C SER A 10 -33.67 31.84 -0.61
N THR A 11 -34.47 31.87 0.46
CA THR A 11 -34.97 30.68 1.14
C THR A 11 -36.28 30.17 0.53
N ALA A 12 -36.79 30.84 -0.51
CA ALA A 12 -38.01 30.48 -1.22
C ALA A 12 -37.69 29.87 -2.59
N PHE A 13 -38.37 28.76 -2.91
CA PHE A 13 -38.39 28.16 -4.24
C PHE A 13 -39.19 29.01 -5.22
N ASP A 14 -38.77 29.02 -6.48
CA ASP A 14 -39.64 29.49 -7.55
C ASP A 14 -40.79 28.49 -7.82
N ALA A 15 -41.80 28.92 -8.57
CA ALA A 15 -42.97 28.08 -8.86
C ALA A 15 -42.61 26.76 -9.56
N ALA A 16 -41.54 26.75 -10.37
CA ALA A 16 -41.08 25.57 -11.07
C ALA A 16 -40.47 24.54 -10.10
N THR A 17 -39.61 25.00 -9.19
CA THR A 17 -38.94 24.19 -8.16
C THR A 17 -39.94 23.68 -7.14
N ALA A 18 -40.87 24.52 -6.66
CA ALA A 18 -41.94 24.10 -5.74
C ALA A 18 -42.79 22.96 -6.34
N LYS A 19 -43.23 23.09 -7.61
CA LYS A 19 -43.97 22.04 -8.32
C LYS A 19 -43.15 20.75 -8.49
N ALA A 20 -41.84 20.88 -8.71
CA ALA A 20 -40.94 19.73 -8.82
C ALA A 20 -40.78 18.98 -7.48
N VAL A 21 -40.66 19.72 -6.37
CA VAL A 21 -40.62 19.17 -4.99
C VAL A 21 -41.92 18.45 -4.66
N GLU A 22 -43.08 19.08 -4.90
CA GLU A 22 -44.39 18.45 -4.69
C GLU A 22 -44.58 17.15 -5.50
N ALA A 23 -44.06 17.11 -6.73
CA ALA A 23 -44.08 15.91 -7.56
C ALA A 23 -43.14 14.83 -7.02
N TRP A 24 -41.98 15.21 -6.50
CA TRP A 24 -41.04 14.28 -5.84
C TRP A 24 -41.62 13.71 -4.54
N HIS A 25 -42.20 14.55 -3.67
CA HIS A 25 -42.88 14.12 -2.45
C HIS A 25 -43.98 13.11 -2.72
N ARG A 26 -44.89 13.40 -3.66
CA ARG A 26 -45.97 12.46 -4.03
C ARG A 26 -45.44 11.11 -4.50
N ARG A 27 -44.31 11.06 -5.20
CA ARG A 27 -43.68 9.80 -5.62
C ARG A 27 -43.07 9.01 -4.45
N ASN A 28 -42.71 9.68 -3.36
CA ASN A 28 -42.08 9.08 -2.18
C ASN A 28 -43.05 8.97 -0.97
N GLY A 29 -44.35 9.19 -1.17
CA GLY A 29 -45.37 9.05 -0.12
C GLY A 29 -45.42 10.21 0.88
N THR A 30 -44.77 11.34 0.59
CA THR A 30 -44.81 12.56 1.40
C THR A 30 -45.63 13.64 0.68
N THR A 31 -45.92 14.75 1.36
CA THR A 31 -46.70 15.88 0.81
C THR A 31 -46.07 17.21 1.22
N GLY A 32 -46.16 18.22 0.36
CA GLY A 32 -45.65 19.57 0.65
C GLY A 32 -44.80 20.13 -0.50
N ALA A 33 -44.51 21.42 -0.44
CA ALA A 33 -43.71 22.15 -1.44
C ALA A 33 -42.38 22.66 -0.89
N THR A 34 -42.08 22.41 0.38
CA THR A 34 -40.83 22.76 1.07
C THR A 34 -39.93 21.55 1.16
N VAL A 35 -38.63 21.75 1.36
CA VAL A 35 -37.69 20.67 1.69
C VAL A 35 -37.14 20.97 3.07
N GLU A 36 -37.30 20.05 4.01
CA GLU A 36 -36.78 20.21 5.35
C GLU A 36 -35.26 20.04 5.38
N LEU A 37 -34.61 20.65 6.37
CA LEU A 37 -33.17 20.47 6.56
C LEU A 37 -32.87 18.99 6.82
N GLY A 38 -32.09 18.36 5.93
CA GLY A 38 -31.74 16.94 6.02
C GLY A 38 -32.60 16.01 5.17
N GLU A 39 -33.65 16.52 4.52
CA GLU A 39 -34.52 15.71 3.65
C GLU A 39 -33.83 15.31 2.32
N ILE A 40 -32.95 16.17 1.79
CA ILE A 40 -32.21 15.89 0.56
C ILE A 40 -30.71 16.04 0.82
N MET A 41 -29.95 15.02 0.42
CA MET A 41 -28.50 15.10 0.33
C MET A 41 -28.09 15.38 -1.12
N TRP A 42 -27.39 16.48 -1.34
CA TRP A 42 -26.92 16.87 -2.67
C TRP A 42 -25.47 16.49 -2.88
N PHE A 43 -25.16 15.95 -4.06
CA PHE A 43 -23.80 15.62 -4.48
C PHE A 43 -23.42 16.37 -5.75
N PRO A 44 -22.30 17.10 -5.77
CA PRO A 44 -21.91 17.95 -6.90
C PRO A 44 -21.62 17.19 -8.19
N ARG A 45 -21.21 15.92 -8.07
CA ARG A 45 -20.80 15.08 -9.20
C ARG A 45 -21.24 13.66 -8.93
N LEU A 46 -21.91 13.06 -9.91
CA LEU A 46 -22.29 11.66 -9.94
C LEU A 46 -21.49 10.96 -11.07
N PRO A 47 -21.24 9.65 -10.98
CA PRO A 47 -21.62 8.75 -9.89
C PRO A 47 -20.72 8.91 -8.65
N ILE A 48 -21.28 8.60 -7.47
CA ILE A 48 -20.54 8.48 -6.21
C ILE A 48 -20.66 7.06 -5.67
N ARG A 49 -19.68 6.64 -4.86
CA ARG A 49 -19.75 5.41 -4.07
C ARG A 49 -20.01 5.76 -2.61
N LEU A 50 -21.13 5.26 -2.10
CA LEU A 50 -21.55 5.40 -0.71
C LEU A 50 -21.45 4.04 -0.04
N THR A 51 -21.00 4.02 1.21
CA THR A 51 -21.09 2.85 2.09
C THR A 51 -21.95 3.22 3.28
N VAL A 52 -22.87 2.35 3.65
CA VAL A 52 -23.64 2.47 4.89
C VAL A 52 -22.86 1.71 5.97
N PRO A 53 -22.39 2.36 7.05
CA PRO A 53 -21.79 1.64 8.17
C PRO A 53 -22.85 0.72 8.78
N GLY A 54 -22.45 -0.43 9.32
CA GLY A 54 -23.36 -1.50 9.75
C GLY A 54 -24.29 -1.20 10.94
N ARG A 55 -24.53 0.08 11.28
CA ARG A 55 -25.39 0.53 12.40
C ARG A 55 -26.58 1.39 11.97
N THR A 56 -26.84 1.51 10.68
CA THR A 56 -27.96 2.33 10.19
C THR A 56 -29.16 1.42 9.89
N ASP A 57 -30.06 1.30 10.86
CA ASP A 57 -31.35 0.60 10.71
C ASP A 57 -32.51 1.60 10.58
N VAL A 58 -33.59 1.17 9.94
CA VAL A 58 -34.82 1.99 9.87
C VAL A 58 -35.37 2.19 11.29
N GLY A 59 -35.59 3.45 11.67
CA GLY A 59 -36.06 3.83 13.00
C GLY A 59 -34.96 4.06 14.03
N ALA A 60 -33.68 3.94 13.65
CA ALA A 60 -32.58 4.36 14.50
C ALA A 60 -32.64 5.88 14.75
N GLU A 61 -32.43 6.28 16.01
CA GLU A 61 -32.23 7.67 16.37
C GLU A 61 -30.86 8.13 15.83
N VAL A 62 -30.83 9.31 15.19
CA VAL A 62 -29.62 9.87 14.58
C VAL A 62 -29.28 11.17 15.30
N ALA A 63 -28.10 11.22 15.91
CA ALA A 63 -27.57 12.44 16.50
C ALA A 63 -26.89 13.32 15.44
N ALA A 64 -26.75 14.61 15.71
CA ALA A 64 -26.07 15.55 14.81
C ALA A 64 -24.59 15.19 14.53
N THR A 65 -23.98 14.35 15.36
CA THR A 65 -22.61 13.86 15.22
C THR A 65 -22.51 12.54 14.46
N ASP A 66 -23.63 11.88 14.17
CA ASP A 66 -23.63 10.59 13.51
C ASP A 66 -23.23 10.72 12.04
N ARG A 67 -22.54 9.69 11.55
CA ARG A 67 -22.11 9.57 10.16
C ARG A 67 -22.84 8.38 9.54
N PRO A 68 -24.09 8.55 9.09
CA PRO A 68 -24.91 7.45 8.59
C PRO A 68 -24.39 6.87 7.27
N PHE A 69 -23.50 7.59 6.58
CA PHE A 69 -22.88 7.18 5.33
C PHE A 69 -21.42 7.62 5.26
N ASP A 70 -20.58 6.77 4.67
CA ASP A 70 -19.24 7.13 4.24
C ASP A 70 -19.22 7.36 2.72
N VAL A 71 -18.68 8.50 2.31
CA VAL A 71 -18.48 8.83 0.89
C VAL A 71 -17.07 8.44 0.50
N ALA A 72 -16.92 7.51 -0.45
CA ALA A 72 -15.61 7.16 -0.98
C ALA A 72 -15.03 8.36 -1.76
N SER A 73 -13.89 8.89 -1.31
CA SER A 73 -13.23 10.06 -1.91
C SER A 73 -12.73 9.85 -3.36
N GLY A 74 -12.86 8.64 -3.89
CA GLY A 74 -12.34 8.21 -5.19
C GLY A 74 -10.82 8.02 -5.22
N ARG A 75 -10.11 8.34 -4.12
CA ARG A 75 -8.66 8.11 -3.98
C ARG A 75 -8.44 6.87 -3.12
N VAL A 76 -7.69 5.92 -3.67
CA VAL A 76 -7.20 4.76 -2.91
C VAL A 76 -5.85 5.10 -2.32
N ARG A 77 -5.66 4.76 -1.06
CA ARG A 77 -4.38 4.87 -0.36
C ARG A 77 -4.07 3.53 0.27
N VAL A 78 -2.78 3.23 0.35
CA VAL A 78 -2.28 2.07 1.08
C VAL A 78 -1.47 2.62 2.26
N GLU A 79 -1.75 2.10 3.44
CA GLU A 79 -1.06 2.47 4.66
C GLU A 79 -0.36 1.24 5.22
N VAL A 80 0.96 1.31 5.32
CA VAL A 80 1.78 0.28 5.97
C VAL A 80 2.29 0.86 7.27
N LYS A 81 1.83 0.29 8.38
CA LYS A 81 2.25 0.68 9.72
C LYS A 81 3.34 -0.28 10.20
N LEU A 82 4.44 0.28 10.67
CA LEU A 82 5.59 -0.43 11.21
C LEU A 82 5.86 0.02 12.64
N THR A 83 6.52 -0.81 13.43
CA THR A 83 7.19 -0.34 14.64
C THR A 83 8.43 0.48 14.26
N ARG A 84 8.96 1.25 15.22
CA ARG A 84 10.22 1.99 15.04
C ARG A 84 11.40 1.05 14.67
N ASP A 85 11.47 -0.12 15.31
CA ASP A 85 12.52 -1.11 15.06
C ASP A 85 12.40 -1.70 13.64
N GLN A 86 11.18 -1.99 13.19
CA GLN A 86 10.94 -2.45 11.81
C GLN A 86 11.26 -1.37 10.79
N ALA A 87 10.89 -0.12 11.06
CA ALA A 87 11.20 1.00 10.17
C ALA A 87 12.73 1.21 10.01
N ALA A 88 13.51 0.99 11.06
CA ALA A 88 14.97 1.06 11.01
C ALA A 88 15.59 -0.03 10.11
N LEU A 89 14.88 -1.14 9.91
CA LEU A 89 15.30 -2.23 9.03
C LEU A 89 14.91 -1.99 7.57
N VAL A 90 14.13 -0.97 7.21
CA VAL A 90 13.68 -0.76 5.83
C VAL A 90 14.44 0.41 5.19
N PRO A 91 15.44 0.15 4.33
CA PRO A 91 16.04 1.19 3.51
C PRO A 91 14.99 1.90 2.64
N PRO A 92 15.09 3.23 2.45
CA PRO A 92 14.35 3.91 1.40
C PRO A 92 14.72 3.33 0.03
N GLY A 93 13.73 3.12 -0.83
CA GLY A 93 13.91 2.52 -2.15
C GLY A 93 13.89 0.98 -2.17
N SER A 94 13.66 0.32 -1.03
CA SER A 94 13.45 -1.14 -0.98
C SER A 94 12.29 -1.56 -1.88
N PRO A 95 12.43 -2.62 -2.69
CA PRO A 95 11.33 -3.17 -3.47
C PRO A 95 10.16 -3.57 -2.56
N VAL A 96 8.95 -3.22 -2.98
CA VAL A 96 7.71 -3.61 -2.29
C VAL A 96 6.75 -4.31 -3.24
N GLY A 97 6.05 -5.32 -2.71
CA GLY A 97 5.05 -6.11 -3.42
C GLY A 97 3.75 -6.17 -2.63
N LEU A 98 2.63 -5.94 -3.34
CA LEU A 98 1.26 -5.97 -2.83
C LEU A 98 0.38 -6.67 -3.87
N ASP A 99 0.21 -7.97 -3.72
CA ASP A 99 -0.53 -8.80 -4.69
C ASP A 99 -0.02 -8.56 -6.12
N SER A 100 -0.85 -8.02 -7.03
CA SER A 100 -0.49 -7.72 -8.42
C SER A 100 0.20 -6.35 -8.63
N VAL A 101 0.45 -5.60 -7.57
CA VAL A 101 1.01 -4.24 -7.61
C VAL A 101 2.39 -4.22 -6.96
N SER A 102 3.36 -3.56 -7.59
CA SER A 102 4.73 -3.42 -7.09
C SER A 102 5.24 -1.99 -7.16
N GLY A 103 6.22 -1.68 -6.33
CA GLY A 103 6.80 -0.35 -6.21
C GLY A 103 8.06 -0.34 -5.36
N VAL A 104 8.35 0.82 -4.76
CA VAL A 104 9.45 0.96 -3.79
C VAL A 104 9.00 1.65 -2.51
N SER A 105 9.72 1.44 -1.40
CA SER A 105 9.50 2.14 -0.15
C SER A 105 10.00 3.59 -0.20
N GLY A 106 9.29 4.49 0.48
CA GLY A 106 9.80 5.79 0.88
C GLY A 106 10.50 5.76 2.23
N ALA A 107 10.90 6.93 2.73
CA ALA A 107 11.42 7.06 4.09
C ALA A 107 10.27 6.93 5.11
N PRO A 108 10.38 6.07 6.13
CA PRO A 108 9.36 5.96 7.18
C PRO A 108 9.17 7.28 7.95
N THR A 109 7.93 7.61 8.29
CA THR A 109 7.59 8.83 9.04
C THR A 109 6.75 8.52 10.27
N PRO A 110 6.95 9.20 11.42
CA PRO A 110 6.13 8.98 12.62
C PRO A 110 4.65 9.30 12.37
N VAL A 111 3.75 8.53 12.98
CA VAL A 111 2.31 8.86 12.99
C VAL A 111 2.04 9.92 14.06
N SER A 112 1.27 10.96 13.72
CA SER A 112 0.89 12.02 14.66
C SER A 112 -0.36 11.67 15.48
N ASP A 113 -0.44 10.44 15.99
CA ASP A 113 -1.56 9.95 16.81
C ASP A 113 -1.14 9.60 18.24
N GLY A 114 0.09 9.94 18.63
CA GLY A 114 0.64 9.66 19.96
C GLY A 114 1.10 8.21 20.15
N THR A 115 1.09 7.39 19.09
CA THR A 115 1.66 6.04 19.11
C THR A 115 3.12 6.03 18.65
N ASP A 116 3.84 4.94 18.93
CA ASP A 116 5.17 4.69 18.38
C ASP A 116 5.14 4.08 16.96
N ALA A 117 3.99 4.19 16.27
CA ALA A 117 3.86 3.69 14.91
C ALA A 117 4.58 4.61 13.92
N MET A 118 5.18 3.97 12.92
CA MET A 118 5.77 4.61 11.75
C MET A 118 4.92 4.25 10.53
N LEU A 119 4.63 5.22 9.67
CA LEU A 119 4.07 4.98 8.35
C LEU A 119 5.19 4.79 7.35
N LEU A 120 5.12 3.71 6.57
CA LEU A 120 5.98 3.47 5.42
C LEU A 120 5.27 3.94 4.14
N PRO A 121 5.72 5.03 3.50
CA PRO A 121 5.16 5.43 2.22
C PRO A 121 5.48 4.38 1.16
N LEU A 122 4.50 4.03 0.32
CA LEU A 122 4.72 3.19 -0.85
C LEU A 122 4.67 4.06 -2.10
N LEU A 123 5.68 3.94 -2.94
CA LEU A 123 5.91 4.75 -4.13
C LEU A 123 5.85 3.89 -5.39
N SER A 124 5.63 4.52 -6.54
CA SER A 124 5.77 3.88 -7.85
C SER A 124 7.20 3.32 -8.03
N PRO A 125 7.42 2.37 -8.96
CA PRO A 125 8.75 1.79 -9.18
C PRO A 125 9.88 2.79 -9.47
N ASP A 126 9.55 3.98 -10.00
CA ASP A 126 10.47 5.08 -10.25
C ASP A 126 10.65 6.04 -9.05
N GLY A 127 9.91 5.83 -7.95
CA GLY A 127 9.92 6.66 -6.75
C GLY A 127 9.25 8.04 -6.89
N GLY A 128 8.73 8.39 -8.07
CA GLY A 128 8.28 9.75 -8.37
C GLY A 128 6.89 10.11 -7.84
N ALA A 129 6.04 9.11 -7.55
CA ALA A 129 4.69 9.31 -7.07
C ALA A 129 4.30 8.22 -6.05
N GLY A 130 3.21 8.46 -5.30
CA GLY A 130 2.63 7.42 -4.46
C GLY A 130 2.14 6.23 -5.29
N LEU A 131 2.27 5.01 -4.77
CA LEU A 131 1.96 3.76 -5.48
C LEU A 131 0.56 3.76 -6.11
N CYS A 132 -0.42 4.32 -5.41
CA CYS A 132 -1.81 4.39 -5.85
C CYS A 132 -2.22 5.75 -6.46
N ALA A 133 -1.25 6.59 -6.86
CA ALA A 133 -1.54 7.85 -7.54
C ALA A 133 -2.33 7.62 -8.85
N ARG A 134 -2.07 6.50 -9.54
CA ARG A 134 -2.95 5.99 -10.60
C ARG A 134 -3.94 5.00 -9.96
N ALA A 135 -5.23 5.36 -9.95
CA ALA A 135 -6.23 4.64 -9.17
C ALA A 135 -6.49 3.20 -9.66
N ALA A 136 -6.41 2.94 -10.97
CA ALA A 136 -6.88 1.67 -11.56
C ALA A 136 -6.32 0.39 -10.89
N PRO A 137 -5.00 0.20 -10.74
CA PRO A 137 -4.46 -1.02 -10.11
C PRO A 137 -4.84 -1.15 -8.63
N CYS A 138 -4.81 -0.06 -7.86
CA CYS A 138 -5.14 -0.13 -6.43
C CYS A 138 -6.65 -0.23 -6.15
N VAL A 139 -7.50 0.29 -7.03
CA VAL A 139 -8.97 0.13 -6.91
C VAL A 139 -9.37 -1.34 -7.04
N ALA A 140 -8.68 -2.10 -7.89
CA ALA A 140 -8.94 -3.55 -8.01
C ALA A 140 -8.62 -4.30 -6.72
N LEU A 141 -7.60 -3.89 -5.96
CA LEU A 141 -7.22 -4.51 -4.69
C LEU A 141 -8.31 -4.44 -3.62
N LEU A 142 -9.18 -3.43 -3.68
CA LEU A 142 -10.29 -3.26 -2.73
C LEU A 142 -11.43 -4.25 -2.96
N ASP A 143 -11.53 -4.87 -4.15
CA ASP A 143 -12.58 -5.84 -4.50
C ASP A 143 -14.01 -5.37 -4.12
N GLY A 144 -14.30 -4.09 -4.38
CA GLY A 144 -15.60 -3.47 -4.07
C GLY A 144 -15.79 -3.07 -2.60
N ALA A 145 -14.90 -3.44 -1.69
CA ALA A 145 -14.92 -2.99 -0.30
C ALA A 145 -14.42 -1.54 -0.14
N SER A 146 -14.78 -0.90 0.97
CA SER A 146 -14.28 0.43 1.34
C SER A 146 -12.86 0.39 1.91
N SER A 147 -12.48 -0.74 2.51
CA SER A 147 -11.16 -1.01 3.07
C SER A 147 -10.89 -2.51 3.07
N ARG A 148 -9.62 -2.90 2.92
CA ARG A 148 -9.18 -4.30 2.92
C ARG A 148 -7.77 -4.38 3.51
N ALA A 149 -7.54 -5.37 4.38
CA ALA A 149 -6.20 -5.72 4.82
C ALA A 149 -5.45 -6.47 3.71
N LEU A 150 -4.22 -6.08 3.44
CA LEU A 150 -3.36 -6.68 2.41
C LEU A 150 -2.03 -7.08 3.04
N ASP A 151 -1.50 -8.21 2.60
CA ASP A 151 -0.13 -8.59 2.93
C ASP A 151 0.83 -7.80 2.05
N VAL A 152 1.82 -7.17 2.68
CA VAL A 152 2.84 -6.37 2.00
C VAL A 152 4.19 -7.01 2.23
N SER A 153 4.86 -7.39 1.13
CA SER A 153 6.24 -7.86 1.18
C SER A 153 7.19 -6.70 0.93
N VAL A 154 8.16 -6.52 1.82
CA VAL A 154 9.24 -5.52 1.66
C VAL A 154 10.57 -6.26 1.58
N GLU A 155 11.29 -6.07 0.47
CA GLU A 155 12.61 -6.67 0.28
C GLU A 155 13.68 -5.77 0.92
N VAL A 156 14.03 -6.10 2.17
CA VAL A 156 14.99 -5.36 2.98
C VAL A 156 16.44 -5.64 2.56
N ILE A 157 16.72 -6.91 2.25
CA ILE A 157 18.03 -7.35 1.74
C ILE A 157 17.79 -7.76 0.29
N PRO A 158 18.40 -7.09 -0.68
CA PRO A 158 18.21 -7.46 -2.08
C PRO A 158 18.68 -8.90 -2.28
N ASN A 159 17.85 -9.72 -2.93
CA ASN A 159 18.23 -11.05 -3.37
C ASN A 159 19.47 -10.95 -4.25
N ARG A 160 20.53 -11.66 -3.86
CA ARG A 160 21.77 -11.78 -4.64
C ARG A 160 21.84 -13.18 -5.23
N SER A 161 22.02 -13.24 -6.54
CA SER A 161 22.27 -14.48 -7.27
C SER A 161 23.76 -14.59 -7.60
N GLY A 162 24.30 -15.80 -7.55
CA GLY A 162 25.73 -16.06 -7.73
C GLY A 162 26.08 -17.50 -7.38
N VAL A 163 27.36 -17.83 -7.34
CA VAL A 163 27.81 -19.19 -7.03
C VAL A 163 27.80 -19.42 -5.53
N GLY A 164 26.99 -20.37 -5.07
CA GLY A 164 26.93 -20.79 -3.68
C GLY A 164 27.97 -21.87 -3.39
N VAL A 165 28.80 -21.65 -2.37
CA VAL A 165 29.81 -22.60 -1.90
C VAL A 165 29.54 -22.94 -0.43
N PRO A 166 29.64 -24.22 0.00
CA PRO A 166 29.52 -24.55 1.41
C PRO A 166 30.56 -23.79 2.25
N ALA A 167 30.15 -23.19 3.36
CA ALA A 167 31.05 -22.38 4.20
C ALA A 167 32.30 -23.17 4.65
N LYS A 168 32.16 -24.48 4.89
CA LYS A 168 33.26 -25.38 5.23
C LYS A 168 34.31 -25.53 4.12
N ALA A 169 33.94 -25.34 2.85
CA ALA A 169 34.88 -25.45 1.72
C ALA A 169 35.82 -24.25 1.60
N ILE A 170 35.47 -23.14 2.26
CA ILE A 170 36.23 -21.89 2.20
C ILE A 170 37.34 -21.93 3.23
N GLN A 171 38.55 -21.71 2.75
CA GLN A 171 39.75 -21.60 3.56
C GLN A 171 40.30 -20.18 3.43
N THR A 172 41.07 -19.75 4.43
CA THR A 172 41.72 -18.43 4.43
C THR A 172 43.22 -18.65 4.34
N SER A 173 43.89 -17.95 3.43
CA SER A 173 45.35 -17.99 3.32
C SER A 173 46.00 -17.30 4.52
N ALA A 174 47.32 -17.46 4.69
CA ALA A 174 48.08 -16.73 5.70
C ALA A 174 47.98 -15.19 5.52
N ASP A 175 47.74 -14.74 4.29
CA ASP A 175 47.57 -13.32 3.95
C ASP A 175 46.13 -12.81 4.17
N GLY A 176 45.25 -13.64 4.75
CA GLY A 176 43.85 -13.28 5.01
C GLY A 176 42.92 -13.40 3.80
N VAL A 177 43.41 -13.90 2.67
CA VAL A 177 42.62 -13.98 1.42
C VAL A 177 41.79 -15.27 1.39
N PRO A 178 40.45 -15.21 1.24
CA PRO A 178 39.62 -16.40 1.15
C PRO A 178 39.78 -17.11 -0.19
N TYR A 179 39.84 -18.44 -0.16
CA TYR A 179 39.98 -19.30 -1.32
C TYR A 179 39.25 -20.63 -1.14
N VAL A 180 38.99 -21.30 -2.25
CA VAL A 180 38.52 -22.69 -2.30
C VAL A 180 39.56 -23.56 -3.01
N THR A 181 39.55 -24.85 -2.75
CA THR A 181 40.39 -25.81 -3.48
C THR A 181 39.52 -26.59 -4.45
N ALA A 182 39.81 -26.53 -5.74
CA ALA A 182 39.11 -27.29 -6.76
C ALA A 182 39.48 -28.78 -6.70
N ALA A 183 38.69 -29.63 -7.34
CA ALA A 183 38.91 -31.08 -7.37
C ALA A 183 40.27 -31.49 -7.96
N ASP A 184 40.87 -30.65 -8.81
CA ASP A 184 42.23 -30.81 -9.37
C ASP A 184 43.35 -30.38 -8.40
N GLY A 185 43.01 -29.95 -7.18
CA GLY A 185 43.95 -29.45 -6.18
C GLY A 185 44.34 -27.97 -6.34
N ARG A 186 43.84 -27.29 -7.37
CA ARG A 186 44.16 -25.87 -7.61
C ARG A 186 43.41 -24.97 -6.61
N ARG A 187 44.12 -24.00 -6.05
CA ARG A 187 43.52 -22.94 -5.21
C ARG A 187 42.91 -21.86 -6.10
N ILE A 188 41.65 -21.51 -5.83
CA ILE A 188 40.91 -20.46 -6.51
C ILE A 188 40.54 -19.40 -5.47
N THR A 189 41.08 -18.20 -5.64
CA THR A 189 40.72 -17.05 -4.81
C THR A 189 39.27 -16.66 -5.07
N ILE A 190 38.55 -16.35 -4.01
CA ILE A 190 37.14 -15.94 -4.07
C ILE A 190 36.93 -14.64 -3.31
N ILE A 191 35.81 -13.97 -3.57
CA ILE A 191 35.33 -12.86 -2.76
C ILE A 191 34.02 -13.31 -2.12
N GLN A 192 33.93 -13.25 -0.79
CA GLN A 192 32.71 -13.58 -0.07
C GLN A 192 31.73 -12.40 -0.20
N VAL A 193 30.54 -12.67 -0.73
CA VAL A 193 29.49 -11.66 -0.95
C VAL A 193 28.48 -11.69 0.19
N GLN A 194 28.00 -12.89 0.54
CA GLN A 194 26.95 -13.07 1.55
C GLN A 194 26.98 -14.49 2.12
N THR A 195 26.55 -14.65 3.37
CA THR A 195 26.42 -15.97 4.02
C THR A 195 24.98 -16.22 4.44
N ALA A 196 24.43 -17.38 4.09
CA ALA A 196 23.08 -17.79 4.47
C ALA A 196 22.98 -19.32 4.53
N GLY A 197 22.40 -19.86 5.62
CA GLY A 197 22.07 -21.29 5.72
C GLY A 197 23.27 -22.25 5.57
N GLY A 198 24.47 -21.86 6.01
CA GLY A 198 25.69 -22.67 5.85
C GLY A 198 26.34 -22.61 4.45
N MET A 199 25.76 -21.82 3.55
CA MET A 199 26.31 -21.50 2.23
C MET A 199 26.84 -20.08 2.20
N VAL A 200 27.86 -19.85 1.38
CA VAL A 200 28.43 -18.54 1.12
C VAL A 200 28.31 -18.27 -0.38
N LEU A 201 27.70 -17.14 -0.71
CA LEU A 201 27.66 -16.61 -2.07
C LEU A 201 29.02 -16.00 -2.38
N VAL A 202 29.66 -16.44 -3.46
CA VAL A 202 31.01 -15.99 -3.82
C VAL A 202 31.09 -15.48 -5.24
N ASP A 203 31.97 -14.51 -5.45
CA ASP A 203 32.45 -14.09 -6.77
C ASP A 203 33.83 -14.67 -7.06
N GLY A 204 34.16 -14.85 -8.34
CA GLY A 204 35.45 -15.38 -8.80
C GLY A 204 35.50 -16.90 -8.98
N LEU A 205 34.39 -17.61 -8.78
CA LEU A 205 34.28 -19.05 -9.00
C LEU A 205 33.27 -19.35 -10.14
N PRO A 206 33.63 -20.09 -11.19
CA PRO A 206 32.67 -20.50 -12.21
C PRO A 206 31.62 -21.47 -11.66
N ALA A 207 30.36 -21.30 -12.07
CA ALA A 207 29.29 -22.23 -11.70
C ALA A 207 29.61 -23.66 -12.21
N GLY A 208 29.28 -24.68 -11.41
CA GLY A 208 29.59 -26.09 -11.70
C GLY A 208 31.01 -26.52 -11.35
N THR A 209 31.86 -25.62 -10.84
CA THR A 209 33.19 -26.00 -10.33
C THR A 209 33.06 -26.94 -9.14
N SER A 210 33.66 -28.13 -9.25
CA SER A 210 33.76 -29.07 -8.11
C SER A 210 34.83 -28.60 -7.15
N VAL A 211 34.46 -28.39 -5.88
CA VAL A 211 35.35 -27.96 -4.80
C VAL A 211 35.49 -29.05 -3.74
N LEU A 212 36.67 -29.13 -3.13
CA LEU A 212 36.94 -30.06 -2.04
C LEU A 212 36.36 -29.53 -0.74
N LEU A 213 35.67 -30.40 -0.01
CA LEU A 213 35.32 -30.17 1.38
C LEU A 213 36.48 -30.65 2.25
N PRO A 214 37.04 -29.82 3.14
CA PRO A 214 37.94 -30.29 4.17
C PRO A 214 37.21 -31.37 4.97
N THR A 215 37.79 -32.57 4.99
CA THR A 215 37.37 -33.60 5.95
C THR A 215 37.82 -33.13 7.32
N ASP A 216 36.88 -33.04 8.25
CA ASP A 216 37.17 -32.74 9.65
C ASP A 216 38.27 -33.71 10.12
N GLY A 217 39.37 -33.17 10.67
CA GLY A 217 40.42 -33.95 11.33
C GLY A 217 39.98 -34.38 12.71
#